data_AF-A0A4U9YYJ2-F1
#
_entry.id   AF-A0A4U9YYJ2-F1
#
_cell.length_a   1.000
_cell.length_b   1.000
_cell.length_c   1.000
_cell.angle_alpha   90.00
_cell.angle_beta   90.00
_cell.angle_gamma   90.00
#
_symmetry.space_group_name_H-M   'P 1'
#
loop_
_entity.id
_entity.type
_entity.pdbx_description
1 polymer ?
#
loop_
_entity_poly.entity_id
_entity_poly.type
_entity_poly.pdbx_seq_one_letter_code
_entity_poly.pdbx_strand_id
1 'polypeptide(L)'
;MESQHRKVAYRMKKRGMYWSKRGASTMSQMIVLSYEGKLHDLFFGPWRKEYEPYKEITNFSAADIFNYSSDERNYQLPKLVLNATYRYKK
;
A
#
# COMPACT_ATOMS: atom_id res chain seq x y z
N MET A 1 -13.45 -27.74 -10.56
CA MET A 1 -13.33 -26.30 -10.21
C MET A 1 -13.45 -26.02 -8.71
N GLU A 2 -14.16 -26.82 -7.93
CA GLU A 2 -14.40 -26.51 -6.50
C GLU A 2 -13.21 -26.80 -5.55
N SER A 3 -12.27 -27.66 -5.98
CA SER A 3 -11.20 -28.14 -5.09
C SER A 3 -10.10 -27.09 -4.81
N GLN A 4 -9.79 -26.20 -5.76
CA GLN A 4 -8.81 -25.14 -5.57
C GLN A 4 -9.36 -24.02 -4.69
N HIS A 5 -10.60 -23.60 -4.92
CA HIS A 5 -11.26 -22.57 -4.10
C HIS A 5 -11.38 -23.02 -2.65
N ARG A 6 -11.76 -24.29 -2.42
CA ARG A 6 -11.76 -24.91 -1.09
C ARG A 6 -10.38 -24.93 -0.46
N LYS A 7 -9.32 -25.32 -1.19
CA LYS A 7 -7.93 -25.32 -0.69
C LYS A 7 -7.47 -23.93 -0.27
N VAL A 8 -7.81 -22.88 -1.02
CA VAL A 8 -7.50 -21.48 -0.66
C VAL A 8 -8.21 -21.11 0.63
N ALA A 9 -9.54 -21.32 0.72
CA ALA A 9 -10.31 -21.04 1.93
C ALA A 9 -9.80 -21.79 3.16
N TYR A 10 -9.39 -23.06 3.02
CA TYR A 10 -8.79 -23.82 4.12
C TYR A 10 -7.41 -23.32 4.51
N ARG A 11 -6.54 -22.93 3.58
CA ARG A 11 -5.22 -22.35 3.92
C ARG A 11 -5.35 -21.03 4.66
N MET A 12 -6.38 -20.25 4.33
CA MET A 12 -6.73 -19.02 5.04
C MET A 12 -7.26 -19.32 6.44
N LYS A 13 -8.18 -20.28 6.57
CA LYS A 13 -8.77 -20.69 7.86
C LYS A 13 -7.74 -21.35 8.80
N LYS A 14 -6.86 -22.22 8.28
CA LYS A 14 -5.90 -23.01 9.06
C LYS A 14 -4.69 -22.21 9.58
N ARG A 15 -4.47 -20.98 9.07
CA ARG A 15 -3.51 -20.02 9.66
C ARG A 15 -4.10 -19.21 10.83
N GLY A 16 -5.35 -19.45 11.25
CA GLY A 16 -5.98 -18.68 12.32
C GLY A 16 -6.32 -17.23 11.94
N MET A 17 -6.29 -16.88 10.64
CA MET A 17 -6.71 -15.56 10.17
C MET A 17 -8.22 -15.56 9.99
N TYR A 18 -8.94 -14.96 10.94
CA TYR A 18 -10.28 -14.47 10.68
C TYR A 18 -10.22 -13.49 9.51
N TRP A 19 -11.20 -13.54 8.61
CA TRP A 19 -11.31 -12.56 7.53
C TRP A 19 -11.55 -11.19 8.16
N SER A 20 -10.47 -10.45 8.40
CA SER A 20 -10.59 -9.04 8.67
C SER A 20 -11.21 -8.38 7.43
N LYS A 21 -12.02 -7.33 7.61
CA LYS A 21 -12.57 -6.56 6.47
C LYS A 21 -11.48 -6.17 5.48
N ARG A 22 -10.28 -5.89 6.00
CA ARG A 22 -9.06 -5.64 5.21
C ARG A 22 -8.65 -6.86 4.39
N GLY A 23 -8.50 -8.03 4.99
CA GLY A 23 -8.15 -9.26 4.28
C GLY A 23 -9.18 -9.65 3.21
N ALA A 24 -10.46 -9.41 3.48
CA ALA A 24 -11.54 -9.61 2.50
C ALA A 24 -11.41 -8.68 1.29
N SER A 25 -11.19 -7.39 1.55
CA SER A 25 -10.98 -6.40 0.51
C SER A 25 -9.73 -6.71 -0.32
N THR A 26 -8.61 -7.04 0.34
CA THR A 26 -7.36 -7.41 -0.35
C THR A 26 -7.55 -8.63 -1.25
N MET A 27 -8.25 -9.67 -0.79
CA MET A 27 -8.53 -10.84 -1.61
C MET A 27 -9.43 -10.50 -2.81
N SER A 28 -10.47 -9.68 -2.61
CA SER A 28 -11.33 -9.24 -3.69
C SER A 28 -10.55 -8.49 -4.77
N GLN A 29 -9.64 -7.59 -4.37
CA GLN A 29 -8.78 -6.86 -5.30
C GLN A 29 -7.82 -7.79 -6.04
N MET A 30 -7.21 -8.76 -5.36
CA MET A 30 -6.36 -9.76 -6.00
C MET A 30 -7.10 -10.57 -7.06
N ILE A 31 -8.37 -10.93 -6.81
CA ILE A 31 -9.19 -11.66 -7.78
C ILE A 31 -9.41 -10.79 -9.02
N VAL A 32 -9.83 -9.53 -8.87
CA VAL A 32 -10.03 -8.61 -9.99
C VAL A 32 -8.75 -8.43 -10.80
N LEU A 33 -7.62 -8.19 -10.14
CA LEU A 33 -6.32 -8.05 -10.80
C LEU A 33 -5.87 -9.32 -11.52
N SER A 34 -6.27 -10.49 -11.03
CA SER A 34 -6.00 -11.77 -11.71
C SER A 34 -6.76 -11.84 -13.03
N TYR A 35 -8.02 -11.42 -13.05
CA TYR A 35 -8.84 -11.39 -14.27
C TYR A 35 -8.33 -10.37 -15.29
N GLU A 36 -7.80 -9.24 -14.81
CA GLU A 36 -7.19 -8.21 -15.67
C GLU A 36 -5.77 -8.56 -16.16
N GLY A 37 -5.19 -9.69 -15.71
CA GLY A 37 -3.81 -10.07 -16.04
C GLY A 37 -2.73 -9.23 -15.35
N LYS A 38 -3.12 -8.29 -14.47
CA LYS A 38 -2.21 -7.34 -13.79
C LYS A 38 -1.67 -7.84 -12.46
N LEU A 39 -2.17 -8.98 -11.96
CA LEU A 39 -1.75 -9.51 -10.66
C LEU A 39 -0.24 -9.82 -10.62
N HIS A 40 0.32 -10.33 -11.71
CA HIS A 40 1.75 -10.60 -11.80
C HIS A 40 2.58 -9.32 -11.65
N ASP A 41 2.18 -8.24 -12.34
CA ASP A 41 2.88 -6.95 -12.27
C ASP A 41 2.71 -6.25 -10.93
N LEU A 42 1.59 -6.46 -10.22
CA LEU A 42 1.48 -6.00 -8.84
C LEU A 42 2.59 -6.61 -7.97
N PHE A 43 2.87 -7.90 -8.12
CA PHE A 43 3.89 -8.56 -7.30
C PHE A 43 5.30 -8.39 -7.87
N PHE A 44 5.50 -8.41 -9.18
CA PHE A 44 6.81 -8.53 -9.84
C PHE A 44 7.06 -7.46 -10.90
N GLY A 45 6.25 -6.41 -10.92
CA GLY A 45 6.33 -5.35 -11.91
C GLY A 45 7.56 -4.47 -11.78
N PRO A 46 7.75 -3.56 -12.74
CA PRO A 46 8.92 -2.68 -12.84
C PRO A 46 9.07 -1.74 -11.65
N TRP A 47 7.97 -1.43 -10.96
CA TRP A 47 7.96 -0.60 -9.74
C TRP A 47 8.94 -1.11 -8.67
N ARG A 48 9.28 -2.42 -8.65
CA ARG A 48 10.29 -2.94 -7.73
C ARG A 48 11.67 -2.35 -7.96
N LYS A 49 12.06 -2.16 -9.23
CA LYS A 49 13.33 -1.54 -9.60
C LYS A 49 13.31 -0.05 -9.27
N GLU A 50 12.17 0.61 -9.53
CA GLU A 50 11.95 2.00 -9.14
C GLU A 50 12.00 2.18 -7.61
N TYR A 51 11.55 1.18 -6.85
CA TYR A 51 11.53 1.20 -5.39
C TYR A 51 12.86 0.80 -4.74
N GLU A 52 13.73 0.09 -5.46
CA GLU A 52 15.04 -0.38 -4.99
C GLU A 52 15.91 0.71 -4.33
N PRO A 53 16.07 1.92 -4.91
CA PRO A 53 16.86 2.98 -4.28
C PRO A 53 16.31 3.43 -2.92
N TYR A 54 15.00 3.28 -2.68
CA TYR A 54 14.36 3.69 -1.43
C TYR A 54 14.49 2.64 -0.32
N LYS A 55 14.82 1.39 -0.65
CA LYS A 55 14.88 0.28 0.31
C LYS A 55 16.10 0.33 1.21
N GLU A 56 17.21 0.87 0.71
CA GLU A 56 18.47 0.98 1.46
C GLU A 56 18.45 2.13 2.46
N ILE A 57 17.46 3.02 2.35
CA ILE A 57 17.41 4.24 3.15
C ILE A 57 16.47 4.07 4.33
N THR A 58 17.04 3.52 5.39
CA THR A 58 16.37 3.17 6.65
C THR A 58 15.98 4.39 7.50
N ASN A 59 16.57 5.56 7.24
CA ASN A 59 16.36 6.81 7.98
C ASN A 59 16.00 7.97 7.04
N PHE A 60 14.83 7.92 6.41
CA PHE A 60 14.33 9.07 5.63
C PHE A 60 13.40 9.94 6.46
N SER A 61 13.72 11.23 6.54
CA SER A 61 12.74 12.25 6.82
C SER A 61 11.81 12.39 5.61
N ALA A 62 10.58 12.85 5.81
CA ALA A 62 9.68 13.20 4.71
C ALA A 62 10.34 14.20 3.74
N ALA A 63 11.29 15.02 4.22
CA ALA A 63 12.10 15.93 3.43
C ALA A 63 13.01 15.22 2.40
N ASP A 64 13.58 14.07 2.76
CA ASP A 64 14.54 13.35 1.93
C ASP A 64 13.84 12.65 0.74
N ILE A 65 12.57 12.26 0.91
CA ILE A 65 11.72 11.68 -0.15
C ILE A 65 11.54 12.67 -1.31
N PHE A 66 11.38 13.97 -1.02
CA PHE A 66 11.23 15.00 -2.06
C PHE A 66 12.48 15.16 -2.94
N ASN A 67 13.66 14.83 -2.41
CA ASN A 67 14.92 14.94 -3.17
C ASN A 67 15.14 13.74 -4.11
N TYR A 68 14.56 12.57 -3.81
CA TYR A 68 14.74 11.34 -4.60
C TYR A 68 13.61 11.09 -5.60
N SER A 69 12.46 11.75 -5.45
CA SER A 69 11.40 11.65 -6.45
C SER A 69 11.85 12.29 -7.76
N SER A 70 11.98 11.49 -8.82
CA SER A 70 12.34 11.91 -10.18
C SER A 70 11.27 12.77 -10.87
N ASP A 71 10.13 12.94 -10.20
CA ASP A 71 8.93 13.60 -10.71
C ASP A 71 8.93 15.03 -10.16
N GLU A 72 9.09 16.05 -11.02
CA GLU A 72 8.97 17.47 -10.67
C GLU A 72 7.53 17.85 -10.33
N ARG A 73 6.86 17.06 -9.47
CA ARG A 73 5.51 17.36 -9.04
C ARG A 73 5.56 18.60 -8.17
N ASN A 74 5.21 19.72 -8.78
CA ASN A 74 4.83 20.96 -8.12
C ASN A 74 3.53 20.73 -7.33
N TYR A 75 3.62 20.04 -6.19
CA TYR A 75 2.49 19.92 -5.28
C TYR A 75 2.21 21.32 -4.71
N GLN A 76 1.13 21.94 -5.15
CA GLN A 76 0.55 23.07 -4.42
C GLN A 76 -0.05 22.52 -3.13
N LEU A 77 0.76 22.47 -2.07
CA LEU A 77 0.28 22.14 -0.75
C LEU A 77 -0.80 23.18 -0.38
N PRO A 78 -2.04 22.77 -0.08
CA PRO A 78 -3.04 23.70 0.42
C PRO A 78 -2.48 24.32 1.70
N LYS A 79 -2.37 25.65 1.71
CA LYS A 79 -1.93 26.40 2.89
C LYS A 79 -2.95 26.12 3.99
N LEU A 80 -2.57 25.29 4.96
CA LEU A 80 -3.36 25.09 6.15
C LEU A 80 -3.46 26.43 6.86
N VAL A 81 -4.64 27.05 6.82
CA VAL A 81 -4.92 28.21 7.64
C VAL A 81 -5.00 27.69 9.08
N LEU A 82 -3.90 27.80 9.81
CA LEU A 82 -3.81 27.44 11.23
C LEU A 82 -4.65 28.41 12.06
N ASN A 83 -5.98 28.25 12.04
CA ASN A 83 -6.90 28.88 13.00
C ASN A 83 -6.95 28.06 14.30
N ALA A 84 -5.80 27.64 14.79
CA ALA A 84 -5.67 26.75 15.93
C ALA A 84 -5.22 27.55 17.15
N THR A 85 -6.13 28.32 17.76
CA THR A 85 -5.92 28.82 19.13
C THR A 85 -6.19 27.68 20.11
N TYR A 86 -5.29 26.69 20.18
CA TYR A 86 -5.36 25.71 21.27
C TYR A 86 -4.89 26.38 22.55
N ARG A 87 -5.85 26.81 23.36
CA ARG A 87 -5.61 27.35 24.70
C ARG A 87 -5.25 26.17 25.61
N TYR A 88 -3.95 25.93 25.79
CA TYR A 88 -3.46 24.97 26.79
C TYR A 88 -4.00 25.41 28.17
N LYS A 89 -4.88 24.61 28.78
CA LYS A 89 -5.23 24.78 30.19
C LYS A 89 -4.07 24.22 31.02
N LYS A 90 -3.47 25.08 31.85
CA LYS A 90 -2.62 24.66 32.97
C LYS A 90 -3.43 23.92 34.01
#